data_AF-A0AAN7TCV7-F1
#
_entry.id   AF-A0AAN7TCV7-F1
#
_cell.length_a   1.000
_cell.length_b   1.000
_cell.length_c   1.000
_cell.angle_alpha   90.00
_cell.angle_beta   90.00
_cell.angle_gamma   90.00
#
_symmetry.space_group_name_H-M   'P 1'
#
loop_
_entity.id
_entity.type
_entity.pdbx_description
1 polymer ?
#
loop_
_entity_poly.entity_id
_entity_poly.type
_entity_poly.pdbx_seq_one_letter_code
_entity_poly.pdbx_strand_id
1 'polypeptide(L)'
;MAGQQQQATANASAPQQKSQSATEESYRHLLEALLSYEHVFYSPPTSPHKAHIKQDGSSSNLPTISSLSLHPVIESVLHLLNCDLRSAHFLCRHAQVNPKFESMFIHGILHRIEGDVDNTRAWYGDVKDSEIFQHVWLESTKRSTGEKVPDAAHKGWRHFLDRVERYRDRTSKRKGSGGWDGDENNLELSSVKNWAEEERLLREGSLWELQLALRFCERKFGVKQMSDARQEFIGMMESGDEKHVKIAQSMVTGGEGWREF
;
A
#
# COMPACT_ATOMS: atom_id res chain seq x y z
N MET A 1 66.49 -21.71 11.74
CA MET A 1 65.96 -21.36 10.41
C MET A 1 64.47 -21.08 10.54
N ALA A 2 64.02 -20.09 9.80
CA ALA A 2 62.73 -19.40 9.90
C ALA A 2 61.50 -20.27 9.63
N GLY A 3 60.35 -19.81 10.13
CA GLY A 3 59.04 -20.34 9.79
C GLY A 3 57.89 -19.67 10.54
N GLN A 4 57.78 -18.34 10.45
CA GLN A 4 56.51 -17.65 10.71
C GLN A 4 55.48 -18.13 9.66
N GLN A 5 54.35 -18.68 10.10
CA GLN A 5 53.14 -18.74 9.26
C GLN A 5 52.09 -17.80 9.83
N GLN A 6 51.72 -16.87 8.95
CA GLN A 6 50.91 -15.69 9.16
C GLN A 6 49.43 -16.03 9.37
N GLN A 7 48.82 -15.25 10.24
CA GLN A 7 47.40 -14.98 10.29
C GLN A 7 46.90 -14.44 8.94
N ALA A 8 45.80 -15.01 8.43
CA ALA A 8 44.95 -14.36 7.43
C ALA A 8 43.54 -14.97 7.43
N THR A 9 42.72 -14.61 8.43
CA THR A 9 41.26 -14.79 8.36
C THR A 9 40.57 -13.56 8.95
N ALA A 10 40.50 -12.48 8.17
CA ALA A 10 39.59 -11.38 8.42
C ALA A 10 39.32 -10.63 7.10
N ASN A 11 38.08 -10.17 6.89
CA ASN A 11 37.59 -9.25 5.84
C ASN A 11 36.88 -9.82 4.59
N ALA A 12 36.02 -10.82 4.73
CA ALA A 12 34.96 -11.07 3.74
C ALA A 12 33.64 -10.32 4.03
N SER A 13 33.44 -9.79 5.25
CA SER A 13 32.13 -9.28 5.71
C SER A 13 31.90 -7.77 5.55
N ALA A 14 32.93 -6.99 5.22
CA ALA A 14 32.88 -5.53 5.21
C ALA A 14 32.10 -4.89 4.02
N PRO A 15 32.14 -5.41 2.78
CA PRO A 15 31.44 -4.79 1.65
C PRO A 15 29.91 -4.89 1.77
N GLN A 16 29.43 -6.03 2.26
CA GLN A 16 28.01 -6.37 2.33
C GLN A 16 27.28 -5.61 3.45
N GLN A 17 27.97 -5.27 4.54
CA GLN A 17 27.42 -4.42 5.61
C GLN A 17 27.31 -2.96 5.16
N LYS A 18 28.27 -2.46 4.36
CA LYS A 18 28.30 -1.06 3.90
C LYS A 18 27.24 -0.77 2.83
N SER A 19 26.91 -1.75 1.98
CA SER A 19 25.82 -1.62 1.01
C SER A 19 24.45 -1.67 1.69
N GLN A 20 24.27 -2.53 2.69
CA GLN A 20 23.01 -2.63 3.44
C GLN A 20 22.69 -1.34 4.21
N SER A 21 23.68 -0.74 4.87
CA SER A 21 23.46 0.54 5.58
C SER A 21 23.03 1.67 4.62
N ALA A 22 23.56 1.68 3.40
CA ALA A 22 23.22 2.68 2.39
C ALA A 22 21.79 2.50 1.85
N THR A 23 21.33 1.26 1.66
CA THR A 23 19.93 0.98 1.26
C THR A 23 18.95 1.43 2.34
N GLU A 24 19.22 1.13 3.62
CA GLU A 24 18.32 1.53 4.71
C GLU A 24 18.22 3.06 4.84
N GLU A 25 19.33 3.78 4.65
CA GLU A 25 19.35 5.25 4.65
C GLU A 25 18.57 5.80 3.45
N SER A 26 18.80 5.24 2.26
CA SER A 26 18.07 5.61 1.04
C SER A 26 16.56 5.37 1.17
N TYR A 27 16.17 4.26 1.80
CA TYR A 27 14.78 3.95 2.14
C TYR A 27 14.18 5.00 3.09
N ARG A 28 14.87 5.35 4.17
CA ARG A 28 14.39 6.35 5.13
C ARG A 28 14.20 7.72 4.49
N HIS A 29 15.17 8.18 3.69
CA HIS A 29 15.05 9.45 2.97
C HIS A 29 13.91 9.45 1.94
N LEU A 30 13.72 8.34 1.22
CA LEU A 30 12.60 8.21 0.30
C LEU A 30 11.26 8.24 1.04
N LEU A 31 11.14 7.49 2.14
CA LEU A 31 9.93 7.45 2.95
C LEU A 31 9.60 8.81 3.54
N GLU A 32 10.59 9.53 4.08
CA GLU A 32 10.42 10.89 4.60
C GLU A 32 9.93 11.85 3.51
N ALA A 33 10.52 11.78 2.31
CA ALA A 33 10.08 12.57 1.17
C ALA A 33 8.64 12.24 0.78
N LEU A 34 8.28 10.95 0.67
CA LEU A 34 6.90 10.53 0.35
C LEU A 34 5.88 11.00 1.39
N LEU A 35 6.23 10.93 2.68
CA LEU A 35 5.36 11.39 3.78
C LEU A 35 5.25 12.92 3.87
N SER A 36 6.13 13.67 3.19
CA SER A 36 6.05 15.14 3.12
C SER A 36 5.01 15.64 2.10
N TYR A 37 4.60 14.80 1.15
CA TYR A 37 3.53 15.13 0.21
C TYR A 37 2.15 15.04 0.86
N GLU A 38 1.21 15.84 0.36
CA GLU A 38 -0.19 15.71 0.76
C GLU A 38 -0.74 14.36 0.30
N HIS A 39 -1.18 13.54 1.26
CA HIS A 39 -1.68 12.20 0.96
C HIS A 39 -2.92 12.23 0.07
N VAL A 40 -2.92 11.41 -0.97
CA VAL A 40 -4.08 11.22 -1.85
C VAL A 40 -4.83 9.96 -1.41
N PHE A 41 -5.97 10.15 -0.75
CA PHE A 41 -6.81 9.03 -0.31
C PHE A 41 -7.80 8.53 -1.36
N TYR A 42 -8.00 9.29 -2.44
CA TYR A 42 -8.94 8.97 -3.51
C TYR A 42 -8.40 9.44 -4.86
N SER A 43 -8.25 8.50 -5.79
CA SER A 43 -7.68 8.69 -7.12
C SER A 43 -8.33 7.71 -8.10
N PRO A 44 -9.47 8.08 -8.73
CA PRO A 44 -10.21 7.16 -9.58
C PRO A 44 -9.42 6.81 -10.86
N PRO A 45 -9.53 5.58 -11.39
CA PRO A 45 -8.81 5.15 -12.58
C PRO A 45 -9.06 6.01 -13.83
N THR A 46 -10.21 6.67 -13.90
CA THR A 46 -10.60 7.57 -15.00
C THR A 46 -9.93 8.94 -14.94
N SER A 47 -9.37 9.31 -13.79
CA SER A 47 -8.72 10.60 -13.57
C SER A 47 -7.65 10.44 -12.47
N PRO A 48 -6.62 9.62 -12.72
CA PRO A 48 -5.66 9.25 -11.69
C PRO A 48 -4.76 10.44 -11.35
N HIS A 49 -4.39 10.53 -10.08
CA HIS A 49 -3.34 11.45 -9.64
C HIS A 49 -2.01 11.04 -10.26
N LYS A 50 -1.17 12.05 -10.52
CA LYS A 50 0.19 11.81 -10.99
C LYS A 50 1.05 11.40 -9.81
N ALA A 51 2.03 10.54 -10.08
CA ALA A 51 3.00 10.17 -9.07
C ALA A 51 3.75 11.40 -8.54
N HIS A 52 4.01 11.45 -7.24
CA HIS A 52 4.74 12.56 -6.61
C HIS A 52 6.20 12.59 -7.07
N ILE A 53 6.83 11.43 -7.11
CA ILE A 53 8.21 11.20 -7.53
C ILE A 53 8.19 10.34 -8.81
N LYS A 54 8.85 10.83 -9.85
CA LYS A 54 9.02 10.07 -11.11
C LYS A 54 9.91 8.85 -10.88
N GLN A 55 9.51 7.72 -11.47
CA GLN A 55 10.23 6.44 -11.34
C GLN A 55 11.14 6.13 -12.54
N ASP A 56 11.53 7.15 -13.30
CA ASP A 56 12.32 7.03 -14.55
C ASP A 56 13.82 7.29 -14.36
N GLY A 57 14.27 7.55 -13.12
CA GLY A 57 15.67 7.83 -12.79
C GLY A 57 16.23 9.15 -13.37
N SER A 58 15.40 9.95 -14.05
CA SER A 58 15.87 11.08 -14.86
C SER A 58 15.83 12.44 -14.16
N SER A 59 15.18 12.55 -13.00
CA SER A 59 14.74 13.87 -12.48
C SER A 59 14.82 14.07 -10.96
N SER A 60 15.25 13.09 -10.15
CA SER A 60 15.33 13.26 -8.69
C SER A 60 16.66 12.81 -8.11
N ASN A 61 17.16 13.55 -7.11
CA ASN A 61 18.24 13.09 -6.22
C ASN A 61 17.79 11.93 -5.30
N LEU A 62 16.51 11.56 -5.35
CA LEU A 62 15.94 10.42 -4.65
C LEU A 62 16.05 9.15 -5.51
N PRO A 63 16.30 7.99 -4.88
CA PRO A 63 16.26 6.70 -5.56
C PRO A 63 14.85 6.42 -6.11
N THR A 64 14.75 5.64 -7.19
CA THR A 64 13.46 5.04 -7.56
C THR A 64 13.10 3.97 -6.55
N ILE A 65 11.81 3.73 -6.31
CA ILE A 65 11.33 2.73 -5.35
C ILE A 65 11.94 1.36 -5.66
N SER A 66 11.86 0.93 -6.93
CA SER A 66 12.40 -0.37 -7.36
C SER A 66 13.93 -0.48 -7.28
N SER A 67 14.67 0.65 -7.30
CA SER A 67 16.13 0.61 -7.15
C SER A 67 16.58 0.20 -5.74
N LEU A 68 15.68 0.27 -4.75
CA LEU A 68 15.93 -0.20 -3.40
C LEU A 68 15.81 -1.73 -3.27
N SER A 69 15.18 -2.39 -4.25
CA SER A 69 14.93 -3.85 -4.29
C SER A 69 14.42 -4.37 -2.94
N LEU A 70 13.35 -3.76 -2.44
CA LEU A 70 12.75 -4.10 -1.17
C LEU A 70 11.81 -5.29 -1.34
N HIS A 71 11.27 -5.76 -0.21
CA HIS A 71 10.20 -6.73 -0.24
C HIS A 71 8.99 -6.20 -1.07
N PRO A 72 8.39 -6.98 -1.99
CA PRO A 72 7.36 -6.48 -2.93
C PRO A 72 6.16 -5.80 -2.26
N VAL A 73 5.75 -6.29 -1.09
CA VAL A 73 4.69 -5.66 -0.29
C VAL A 73 5.09 -4.27 0.22
N ILE A 74 6.35 -4.08 0.65
CA ILE A 74 6.86 -2.77 1.07
C ILE A 74 6.91 -1.83 -0.14
N GLU A 75 7.45 -2.30 -1.27
CA GLU A 75 7.45 -1.52 -2.51
C GLU A 75 6.03 -1.11 -2.93
N SER A 76 5.05 -2.01 -2.81
CA SER A 76 3.65 -1.71 -3.10
C SER A 76 3.12 -0.54 -2.27
N VAL A 77 3.40 -0.53 -0.96
CA VAL A 77 2.98 0.56 -0.07
C VAL A 77 3.68 1.88 -0.41
N LEU A 78 4.97 1.84 -0.74
CA LEU A 78 5.69 3.03 -1.20
C LEU A 78 5.10 3.59 -2.51
N HIS A 79 4.73 2.72 -3.44
CA HIS A 79 4.06 3.14 -4.68
C HIS A 79 2.67 3.73 -4.40
N LEU A 80 1.90 3.21 -3.43
CA LEU A 80 0.63 3.82 -2.99
C LEU A 80 0.85 5.21 -2.40
N LEU A 81 1.82 5.39 -1.50
CA LEU A 81 2.20 6.71 -0.97
C LEU A 81 2.66 7.66 -2.07
N ASN A 82 3.29 7.13 -3.13
CA ASN A 82 3.75 7.91 -4.27
C ASN A 82 2.64 8.23 -5.28
N CYS A 83 1.39 7.80 -5.08
CA CYS A 83 0.32 7.85 -6.08
C CYS A 83 0.62 7.09 -7.39
N ASP A 84 1.54 6.12 -7.37
CA ASP A 84 1.88 5.27 -8.50
C ASP A 84 1.06 3.97 -8.47
N LEU A 85 -0.25 4.10 -8.69
CA LEU A 85 -1.19 2.99 -8.57
C LEU A 85 -0.92 1.86 -9.56
N ARG A 86 -0.33 2.17 -10.73
CA ARG A 86 0.00 1.16 -11.74
C ARG A 86 1.08 0.20 -11.23
N SER A 87 2.15 0.73 -10.67
CA SER A 87 3.23 -0.09 -10.10
C SER A 87 2.74 -0.85 -8.86
N ALA A 88 1.93 -0.22 -8.02
CA ALA A 88 1.31 -0.89 -6.87
C ALA A 88 0.41 -2.06 -7.31
N HIS A 89 -0.43 -1.87 -8.33
CA HIS A 89 -1.26 -2.92 -8.94
C HIS A 89 -0.42 -4.09 -9.42
N PHE A 90 0.64 -3.78 -10.19
CA PHE A 90 1.54 -4.79 -10.72
C PHE A 90 2.11 -5.65 -9.59
N LEU A 91 2.67 -5.05 -8.54
CA LEU A 91 3.25 -5.78 -7.42
C LEU A 91 2.20 -6.59 -6.63
N CYS A 92 1.06 -5.98 -6.30
CA CYS A 92 -0.03 -6.64 -5.57
C CYS A 92 -0.65 -7.79 -6.35
N ARG A 93 -0.60 -7.77 -7.69
CA ARG A 93 -1.09 -8.88 -8.52
C ARG A 93 -0.20 -10.12 -8.44
N HIS A 94 1.11 -9.91 -8.37
CA HIS A 94 2.09 -10.99 -8.46
C HIS A 94 2.46 -11.55 -7.07
N ALA A 95 2.21 -10.82 -5.99
CA ALA A 95 2.54 -11.23 -4.61
C ALA A 95 1.39 -11.93 -3.83
N GLN A 96 0.29 -12.36 -4.48
CA GLN A 96 -0.93 -12.86 -3.78
C GLN A 96 -0.82 -14.27 -3.17
N VAL A 97 0.37 -14.85 -3.10
CA VAL A 97 0.60 -16.25 -2.63
C VAL A 97 1.44 -16.28 -1.38
N ASN A 98 2.52 -15.51 -1.39
CA ASN A 98 3.38 -15.27 -0.27
C ASN A 98 4.02 -13.88 -0.47
N PRO A 99 3.91 -12.96 0.48
CA PRO A 99 3.05 -12.98 1.66
C PRO A 99 1.59 -12.75 1.27
N LYS A 100 0.77 -13.81 1.42
CA LYS A 100 -0.62 -13.83 0.96
C LYS A 100 -1.43 -12.69 1.58
N PHE A 101 -1.43 -12.59 2.90
CA PHE A 101 -2.36 -11.71 3.60
C PHE A 101 -1.97 -10.24 3.51
N GLU A 102 -0.67 -9.93 3.58
CA GLU A 102 -0.18 -8.57 3.45
C GLU A 102 -0.40 -8.04 2.04
N SER A 103 -0.06 -8.83 1.00
CA SER A 103 -0.33 -8.44 -0.38
C SER A 103 -1.83 -8.24 -0.63
N MET A 104 -2.69 -9.16 -0.16
CA MET A 104 -4.14 -9.04 -0.27
C MET A 104 -4.69 -7.81 0.46
N PHE A 105 -4.16 -7.50 1.66
CA PHE A 105 -4.57 -6.33 2.43
C PHE A 105 -4.19 -5.03 1.71
N ILE A 106 -2.95 -4.92 1.22
CA ILE A 106 -2.48 -3.77 0.45
C ILE A 106 -3.28 -3.61 -0.87
N HIS A 107 -3.65 -4.72 -1.51
CA HIS A 107 -4.52 -4.68 -2.68
C HIS A 107 -5.91 -4.11 -2.36
N GLY A 108 -6.47 -4.47 -1.20
CA GLY A 108 -7.69 -3.83 -0.68
C GLY A 108 -7.53 -2.32 -0.51
N ILE A 109 -6.41 -1.86 0.07
CA ILE A 109 -6.11 -0.42 0.21
C ILE A 109 -6.03 0.26 -1.17
N LEU A 110 -5.42 -0.40 -2.16
CA LEU A 110 -5.33 0.11 -3.52
C LEU A 110 -6.73 0.36 -4.09
N HIS A 111 -7.61 -0.66 -4.09
CA HIS A 111 -8.98 -0.51 -4.58
C HIS A 111 -9.79 0.55 -3.83
N ARG A 112 -9.52 0.72 -2.53
CA ARG A 112 -10.11 1.81 -1.73
C ARG A 112 -9.73 3.17 -2.29
N ILE A 113 -8.44 3.37 -2.60
CA ILE A 113 -7.94 4.62 -3.18
C ILE A 113 -8.56 4.83 -4.57
N GLU A 114 -8.77 3.78 -5.35
CA GLU A 114 -9.46 3.86 -6.65
C GLU A 114 -10.97 4.17 -6.54
N GLY A 115 -11.56 4.03 -5.35
CA GLY A 115 -12.99 4.16 -5.12
C GLY A 115 -13.81 2.89 -5.38
N ASP A 116 -13.14 1.76 -5.62
CA ASP A 116 -13.76 0.43 -5.70
C ASP A 116 -13.98 -0.12 -4.29
N VAL A 117 -14.95 0.48 -3.59
CA VAL A 117 -15.21 0.21 -2.18
C VAL A 117 -15.78 -1.20 -1.97
N ASP A 118 -16.56 -1.74 -2.91
CA ASP A 118 -17.14 -3.08 -2.78
C ASP A 118 -16.08 -4.17 -2.85
N ASN A 119 -15.15 -4.06 -3.81
CA ASN A 119 -14.01 -4.97 -3.90
C ASN A 119 -13.10 -4.82 -2.67
N THR A 120 -12.90 -3.59 -2.18
CA THR A 120 -12.20 -3.34 -0.92
C THR A 120 -12.85 -4.11 0.25
N ARG A 121 -14.19 -4.06 0.38
CA ARG A 121 -14.91 -4.80 1.43
C ARG A 121 -14.69 -6.30 1.33
N ALA A 122 -14.66 -6.84 0.11
CA ALA A 122 -14.39 -8.25 -0.13
C ALA A 122 -12.96 -8.63 0.30
N TRP A 123 -11.95 -7.87 -0.15
CA TRP A 123 -10.55 -8.08 0.26
C TRP A 123 -10.36 -7.97 1.77
N TYR A 124 -10.92 -6.92 2.40
CA TYR A 124 -10.83 -6.73 3.85
C TYR A 124 -11.55 -7.85 4.60
N GLY A 125 -12.68 -8.31 4.08
CA GLY A 125 -13.41 -9.46 4.62
C GLY A 125 -12.59 -10.75 4.63
N ASP A 126 -11.85 -11.01 3.56
CA ASP A 126 -11.04 -12.23 3.40
C ASP A 126 -9.79 -12.24 4.30
N VAL A 127 -9.25 -11.06 4.62
CA VAL A 127 -8.04 -10.93 5.45
C VAL A 127 -8.30 -10.42 6.87
N LYS A 128 -9.56 -10.23 7.27
CA LYS A 128 -9.93 -9.61 8.56
C LYS A 128 -9.31 -10.29 9.80
N ASP A 129 -9.07 -11.59 9.69
CA ASP A 129 -8.54 -12.42 10.78
C ASP A 129 -7.00 -12.51 10.74
N SER A 130 -6.34 -11.94 9.72
CA SER A 130 -4.88 -11.93 9.57
C SER A 130 -4.20 -10.93 10.51
N GLU A 131 -2.94 -11.20 10.85
CA GLU A 131 -2.14 -10.34 11.74
C GLU A 131 -2.04 -8.90 11.27
N ILE A 132 -1.80 -8.66 9.97
CA ILE A 132 -1.70 -7.30 9.42
C ILE A 132 -3.02 -6.55 9.59
N PHE A 133 -4.14 -7.20 9.31
CA PHE A 133 -5.45 -6.57 9.44
C PHE A 133 -5.77 -6.24 10.90
N GLN A 134 -5.55 -7.20 11.80
CA GLN A 134 -5.75 -6.99 13.23
C GLN A 134 -4.84 -5.87 13.73
N HIS A 135 -3.57 -5.84 13.31
CA HIS A 135 -2.64 -4.78 13.67
C HIS A 135 -3.16 -3.39 13.27
N VAL A 136 -3.64 -3.26 12.03
CA VAL A 136 -4.09 -1.98 11.49
C VAL A 136 -5.42 -1.56 12.12
N TRP A 137 -6.42 -2.43 12.14
CA TRP A 137 -7.81 -2.06 12.45
C TRP A 137 -8.31 -2.44 13.84
N LEU A 138 -7.69 -3.41 14.53
CA LEU A 138 -8.16 -3.90 15.85
C LEU A 138 -7.22 -3.61 17.02
N GLU A 139 -5.91 -3.72 16.84
CA GLU A 139 -4.93 -3.51 17.92
C GLU A 139 -4.61 -2.03 18.08
N SER A 140 -4.46 -1.31 16.97
CA SER A 140 -4.22 0.14 16.98
C SER A 140 -5.39 0.94 17.58
N THR A 141 -6.60 0.40 17.55
CA THR A 141 -7.79 0.99 18.18
C THR A 141 -7.91 0.67 19.68
N LYS A 142 -7.22 -0.37 20.16
CA LYS A 142 -7.21 -0.80 21.58
C LYS A 142 -5.97 -0.33 22.34
N ARG A 143 -4.90 0.04 21.64
CA ARG A 143 -3.62 0.39 22.25
C ARG A 143 -3.67 1.75 22.94
N SER A 144 -3.26 1.75 24.21
CA SER A 144 -2.80 2.92 24.96
C SER A 144 -1.40 3.37 24.51
N THR A 145 -1.08 3.30 23.20
CA THR A 145 0.22 3.74 22.66
C THR A 145 0.38 5.26 22.67
N GLY A 146 -0.63 6.01 23.10
CA GLY A 146 -0.67 7.47 23.00
C GLY A 146 -0.83 7.98 21.56
N GLU A 147 -0.79 7.08 20.57
CA GLU A 147 -0.99 7.37 19.16
C GLU A 147 -2.48 7.59 18.91
N LYS A 148 -2.88 8.81 18.57
CA LYS A 148 -4.28 9.14 18.34
C LYS A 148 -4.77 8.46 17.06
N VAL A 149 -5.75 7.56 17.20
CA VAL A 149 -6.49 7.03 16.05
C VAL A 149 -7.29 8.17 15.42
N PRO A 150 -7.17 8.42 14.11
CA PRO A 150 -7.98 9.43 13.45
C PRO A 150 -9.47 9.13 13.61
N ASP A 151 -10.29 10.18 13.77
CA ASP A 151 -11.74 10.04 13.97
C ASP A 151 -12.42 9.23 12.84
N ALA A 152 -11.85 9.26 11.63
CA ALA A 152 -12.33 8.45 10.51
C ALA A 152 -12.17 6.95 10.68
N ALA A 153 -11.12 6.53 11.38
CA ALA A 153 -10.82 5.13 11.64
C ALA A 153 -11.37 4.62 12.98
N HIS A 154 -11.77 5.52 13.90
CA HIS A 154 -12.16 5.17 15.27
C HIS A 154 -13.32 4.17 15.36
N LYS A 155 -14.26 4.20 14.41
CA LYS A 155 -15.42 3.29 14.35
C LYS A 155 -15.16 2.01 13.55
N GLY A 156 -13.91 1.76 13.15
CA GLY A 156 -13.49 0.58 12.40
C GLY A 156 -13.60 0.72 10.87
N TRP A 157 -13.04 -0.27 10.18
CA TRP A 157 -12.83 -0.24 8.74
C TRP A 157 -14.12 -0.11 7.92
N ARG A 158 -15.22 -0.79 8.31
CA ARG A 158 -16.49 -0.72 7.57
C ARG A 158 -17.03 0.71 7.51
N HIS A 159 -17.05 1.39 8.66
CA HIS A 159 -17.48 2.78 8.73
C HIS A 159 -16.56 3.72 7.95
N PHE A 160 -15.25 3.44 7.96
CA PHE A 160 -14.30 4.19 7.12
C PHE A 160 -14.61 4.03 5.63
N LEU A 161 -14.89 2.80 5.17
CA LEU A 161 -15.28 2.53 3.78
C LEU A 161 -16.62 3.21 3.40
N ASP A 162 -17.62 3.19 4.29
CA ASP A 162 -18.89 3.89 4.07
C ASP A 162 -18.71 5.41 3.89
N ARG A 163 -17.69 5.99 4.55
CA ARG A 163 -17.34 7.40 4.38
C ARG A 163 -16.62 7.67 3.06
N VAL A 164 -15.68 6.80 2.68
CA VAL A 164 -14.99 6.88 1.37
C VAL A 164 -15.99 6.77 0.22
N GLU A 165 -16.93 5.83 0.32
CA GLU A 165 -18.02 5.64 -0.65
C GLU A 165 -18.89 6.89 -0.82
N ARG A 166 -19.35 7.49 0.29
CA ARG A 166 -20.12 8.74 0.25
C ARG A 166 -19.32 9.88 -0.38
N TYR A 167 -18.02 9.97 -0.09
CA TYR A 167 -17.15 10.97 -0.71
C TYR A 167 -17.00 10.74 -2.22
N ARG A 168 -16.75 9.49 -2.66
CA ARG A 168 -16.69 9.09 -4.07
C ARG A 168 -17.96 9.52 -4.79
N ASP A 169 -19.13 9.11 -4.31
CA ASP A 169 -20.42 9.36 -4.97
C ASP A 169 -20.70 10.86 -5.13
N ARG A 170 -20.34 11.67 -4.12
CA ARG A 170 -20.40 13.12 -4.21
C ARG A 170 -19.51 13.68 -5.31
N THR A 171 -18.25 13.23 -5.38
CA THR A 171 -17.30 13.73 -6.39
C THR A 171 -17.72 13.35 -7.82
N SER A 172 -18.31 12.17 -7.99
CA SER A 172 -18.82 11.69 -9.27
C SER A 172 -20.05 12.49 -9.73
N LYS A 173 -20.99 12.78 -8.84
CA LYS A 173 -22.18 13.62 -9.15
C LYS A 173 -21.80 15.02 -9.61
N ARG A 174 -20.78 15.64 -8.99
CA ARG A 174 -20.26 16.96 -9.41
C ARG A 174 -19.70 17.00 -10.84
N LYS A 175 -19.21 15.88 -11.37
CA LYS A 175 -18.69 15.79 -12.74
C LYS A 175 -19.78 15.54 -13.80
N GLY A 176 -20.93 14.98 -13.41
CA GLY A 176 -22.01 14.60 -14.33
C GLY A 176 -23.08 15.66 -14.55
N SER A 177 -23.26 16.61 -13.63
CA SER A 177 -24.29 17.66 -13.73
C SER A 177 -23.65 19.04 -13.88
N GLY A 178 -23.62 19.58 -15.10
CA GLY A 178 -23.54 21.02 -15.30
C GLY A 178 -24.83 21.65 -14.76
N GLY A 179 -24.77 22.24 -13.57
CA GLY A 179 -25.93 22.82 -12.89
C GLY A 179 -26.21 22.14 -11.56
N TRP A 180 -25.85 22.82 -10.49
CA TRP A 180 -26.27 22.51 -9.13
C TRP A 180 -27.71 23.04 -9.01
N ASP A 181 -28.70 22.16 -9.08
CA ASP A 181 -30.01 22.45 -8.48
C ASP A 181 -30.18 21.48 -7.32
N GLY A 182 -30.39 22.05 -6.14
CA GLY A 182 -30.30 21.35 -4.87
C GLY A 182 -31.40 20.31 -4.73
N ASP A 183 -31.05 19.02 -4.88
CA ASP A 183 -31.89 17.94 -4.38
C ASP A 183 -31.44 17.59 -2.95
N GLU A 184 -32.02 18.30 -1.98
CA GLU A 184 -31.85 18.08 -0.54
C GLU A 184 -32.47 16.77 -0.04
N ASN A 185 -33.05 15.94 -0.91
CA ASN A 185 -33.80 14.74 -0.50
C ASN A 185 -32.96 13.48 -0.27
N ASN A 186 -31.63 13.53 -0.42
CA ASN A 186 -30.78 12.42 0.02
C ASN A 186 -30.42 12.58 1.50
N LEU A 187 -31.35 12.13 2.36
CA LEU A 187 -31.32 12.26 3.83
C LEU A 187 -30.05 11.70 4.50
N GLU A 188 -29.29 10.81 3.84
CA GLU A 188 -28.03 10.27 4.38
C GLU A 188 -26.80 11.13 4.05
N LEU A 189 -26.76 11.78 2.88
CA LEU A 189 -25.68 12.71 2.50
C LEU A 189 -25.76 14.04 3.26
N SER A 190 -26.95 14.42 3.75
CA SER A 190 -27.18 15.65 4.51
C SER A 190 -26.56 15.64 5.92
N SER A 191 -26.14 14.46 6.42
CA SER A 191 -25.50 14.33 7.73
C SER A 191 -24.09 14.93 7.80
N VAL A 192 -23.39 15.04 6.67
CA VAL A 192 -22.05 15.63 6.59
C VAL A 192 -22.18 17.13 6.39
N LYS A 193 -22.17 17.88 7.50
CA LYS A 193 -22.31 19.34 7.50
C LYS A 193 -21.10 20.07 6.90
N ASN A 194 -19.93 19.43 6.88
CA ASN A 194 -18.68 20.02 6.37
C ASN A 194 -17.85 19.00 5.59
N TRP A 195 -17.88 19.12 4.25
CA TRP A 195 -17.16 18.21 3.35
C TRP A 195 -15.64 18.45 3.29
N ALA A 196 -15.16 19.66 3.57
CA ALA A 196 -13.72 19.92 3.62
C ALA A 196 -13.09 19.22 4.84
N GLU A 197 -13.82 19.25 5.96
CA GLU A 197 -13.43 18.51 7.15
C GLU A 197 -13.52 16.99 6.94
N GLU A 198 -14.58 16.52 6.27
CA GLU A 198 -14.70 15.10 5.90
C GLU A 198 -13.53 14.62 5.03
N GLU A 199 -13.15 15.42 4.03
CA GLU A 199 -12.00 15.13 3.18
C GLU A 199 -10.69 15.05 3.98
N ARG A 200 -10.46 16.00 4.88
CA ARG A 200 -9.30 16.01 5.78
C ARG A 200 -9.25 14.75 6.64
N LEU A 201 -10.38 14.38 7.27
CA LEU A 201 -10.47 13.19 8.12
C LEU A 201 -10.27 11.89 7.33
N LEU A 202 -10.83 11.79 6.12
CA LEU A 202 -10.61 10.64 5.24
C LEU A 202 -9.16 10.52 4.80
N ARG A 203 -8.52 11.65 4.51
CA ARG A 203 -7.11 11.72 4.19
C ARG A 203 -6.24 11.24 5.35
N GLU A 204 -6.47 11.76 6.55
CA GLU A 204 -5.76 11.34 7.76
C GLU A 204 -5.95 9.86 8.07
N GLY A 205 -7.19 9.35 7.98
CA GLY A 205 -7.49 7.93 8.17
C GLY A 205 -6.80 7.04 7.13
N SER A 206 -6.77 7.47 5.87
CA SER A 206 -6.11 6.75 4.78
C SER A 206 -4.60 6.71 4.94
N LEU A 207 -3.97 7.82 5.33
CA LEU A 207 -2.52 7.89 5.56
C LEU A 207 -2.13 7.04 6.77
N TRP A 208 -2.92 7.13 7.85
CA TRP A 208 -2.75 6.32 9.06
C TRP A 208 -2.81 4.81 8.75
N GLU A 209 -3.76 4.38 7.91
CA GLU A 209 -3.87 2.98 7.49
C GLU A 209 -2.60 2.51 6.76
N LEU A 210 -2.13 3.28 5.77
CA LEU A 210 -0.90 2.98 5.03
C LEU A 210 0.34 2.94 5.93
N GLN A 211 0.46 3.89 6.86
CA GLN A 211 1.60 3.96 7.79
C GLN A 211 1.61 2.76 8.76
N LEU A 212 0.46 2.30 9.24
CA LEU A 212 0.40 1.10 10.08
C LEU A 212 0.71 -0.16 9.28
N ALA A 213 0.18 -0.26 8.06
CA ALA A 213 0.47 -1.37 7.16
C ALA A 213 1.97 -1.44 6.82
N LEU A 214 2.59 -0.28 6.51
CA LEU A 214 4.01 -0.17 6.25
C LEU A 214 4.82 -0.62 7.47
N ARG A 215 4.55 -0.06 8.65
CA ARG A 215 5.24 -0.43 9.90
C ARG A 215 5.12 -1.91 10.23
N PHE A 216 3.97 -2.52 9.95
CA PHE A 216 3.80 -3.96 10.09
C PHE A 216 4.75 -4.72 9.14
N CYS A 217 4.76 -4.34 7.86
CA CYS A 217 5.59 -4.96 6.84
C CYS A 217 7.09 -4.77 7.09
N GLU A 218 7.51 -3.57 7.53
CA GLU A 218 8.89 -3.29 7.93
C GLU A 218 9.36 -4.21 9.07
N ARG A 219 8.52 -4.43 10.08
CA ARG A 219 8.84 -5.34 11.19
C ARG A 219 8.89 -6.80 10.76
N LYS A 220 8.02 -7.20 9.82
CA LYS A 220 7.90 -8.59 9.37
C LYS A 220 8.97 -8.98 8.36
N PHE A 221 9.23 -8.14 7.37
CA PHE A 221 10.11 -8.45 6.24
C PHE A 221 11.46 -7.74 6.31
N GLY A 222 11.57 -6.66 7.09
CA GLY A 222 12.74 -5.78 7.08
C GLY A 222 12.80 -4.88 5.85
N VAL A 223 13.72 -3.92 5.88
CA VAL A 223 13.92 -2.91 4.81
C VAL A 223 15.27 -3.05 4.12
N LYS A 224 15.88 -4.24 4.23
CA LYS A 224 17.16 -4.55 3.60
C LYS A 224 16.94 -4.87 2.13
N GLN A 225 17.93 -4.54 1.32
CA GLN A 225 17.94 -4.93 -0.09
C GLN A 225 17.81 -6.46 -0.22
N MET A 226 16.84 -6.91 -1.00
CA MET A 226 16.65 -8.30 -1.37
C MET A 226 17.46 -8.61 -2.63
N SER A 227 18.40 -9.56 -2.53
CA SER A 227 19.23 -9.99 -3.66
C SER A 227 18.52 -10.94 -4.62
N ASP A 228 17.47 -11.64 -4.14
CA ASP A 228 16.59 -12.48 -4.95
C ASP A 228 15.18 -12.45 -4.37
N ALA A 229 14.24 -11.83 -5.08
CA ALA A 229 12.85 -11.72 -4.68
C ALA A 229 11.94 -12.71 -5.44
N ARG A 230 12.49 -13.62 -6.26
CA ARG A 230 11.68 -14.52 -7.11
C ARG A 230 10.71 -15.39 -6.30
N GLN A 231 11.13 -15.86 -5.12
CA GLN A 231 10.29 -16.67 -4.24
C GLN A 231 9.10 -15.88 -3.65
N GLU A 232 9.22 -14.56 -3.53
CA GLU A 232 8.14 -13.65 -3.09
C GLU A 232 7.28 -13.16 -4.28
N PHE A 233 7.82 -13.16 -5.50
CA PHE A 233 7.15 -12.73 -6.74
C PHE A 233 6.40 -13.85 -7.47
N ILE A 234 6.80 -15.12 -7.28
CA ILE A 234 6.40 -16.25 -8.14
C ILE A 234 5.97 -17.45 -7.28
N GLY A 235 5.16 -17.22 -6.26
CA GLY A 235 4.55 -18.33 -5.52
C GLY A 235 3.54 -19.15 -6.35
N MET A 236 2.85 -18.55 -7.35
CA MET A 236 1.78 -19.29 -8.06
C MET A 236 2.30 -20.14 -9.21
N MET A 237 3.23 -19.63 -10.04
CA MET A 237 3.74 -20.39 -11.20
C MET A 237 4.60 -21.59 -10.80
N GLU A 238 5.34 -21.49 -9.69
CA GLU A 238 6.22 -22.56 -9.21
C GLU A 238 5.52 -23.58 -8.29
N SER A 239 4.29 -23.30 -7.85
CA SER A 239 3.53 -24.22 -6.97
C SER A 239 3.18 -25.57 -7.62
N GLY A 240 3.36 -25.72 -8.94
CA GLY A 240 3.07 -26.94 -9.69
C GLY A 240 1.58 -27.30 -9.77
N ASP A 241 0.72 -26.57 -9.06
CA ASP A 241 -0.73 -26.75 -9.06
C ASP A 241 -1.32 -25.97 -10.25
N GLU A 242 -1.60 -26.68 -11.35
CA GLU A 242 -2.12 -26.11 -12.60
C GLU A 242 -3.35 -25.21 -12.40
N LYS A 243 -4.13 -25.46 -11.34
CA LYS A 243 -5.30 -24.63 -11.01
C LYS A 243 -4.89 -23.27 -10.48
N HIS A 244 -3.86 -23.21 -9.64
CA HIS A 244 -3.30 -21.95 -9.12
C HIS A 244 -2.54 -21.18 -10.20
N VAL A 245 -1.83 -21.88 -11.10
CA VAL A 245 -1.17 -21.25 -12.26
C VAL A 245 -2.19 -20.59 -13.18
N LYS A 246 -3.33 -21.25 -13.45
CA LYS A 246 -4.40 -20.68 -14.28
C LYS A 246 -5.10 -19.48 -13.63
N ILE A 247 -5.36 -19.53 -12.32
CA ILE A 247 -5.89 -18.38 -11.56
C ILE A 247 -4.88 -17.22 -11.57
N ALA A 248 -3.58 -17.50 -11.37
CA ALA A 248 -2.53 -16.49 -11.46
C ALA A 248 -2.44 -15.88 -12.87
N GLN A 249 -2.51 -16.71 -13.90
CA GLN A 249 -2.46 -16.26 -15.29
C GLN A 249 -3.71 -15.46 -15.66
N SER A 250 -4.91 -15.88 -15.26
CA SER A 250 -6.16 -15.13 -15.49
C SER A 250 -6.15 -13.81 -14.73
N MET A 251 -5.47 -13.78 -13.58
CA MET A 251 -5.20 -12.56 -12.88
C MET A 251 -4.20 -11.68 -13.68
N VAL A 252 -3.03 -12.18 -14.06
CA VAL A 252 -1.97 -11.38 -14.69
C VAL A 252 -2.32 -10.85 -16.10
N THR A 253 -3.13 -11.56 -16.90
CA THR A 253 -3.41 -11.20 -18.31
C THR A 253 -4.50 -10.15 -18.54
N GLY A 254 -5.09 -9.59 -17.46
CA GLY A 254 -5.90 -8.38 -17.55
C GLY A 254 -7.36 -8.64 -17.95
N GLY A 255 -8.17 -8.99 -16.96
CA GLY A 255 -9.63 -9.01 -17.06
C GLY A 255 -10.30 -9.17 -15.70
N GLU A 256 -9.76 -10.07 -14.86
CA GLU A 256 -10.39 -10.51 -13.60
C GLU A 256 -9.75 -9.86 -12.36
N GLY A 257 -9.36 -8.58 -12.43
CA GLY A 257 -8.91 -7.81 -11.24
C GLY A 257 -10.06 -7.27 -10.40
N TRP A 258 -11.23 -7.23 -11.01
CA TRP A 258 -12.49 -6.82 -10.43
C TRP A 258 -13.22 -8.11 -10.09
N ARG A 259 -13.63 -8.28 -8.82
CA ARG A 259 -14.68 -9.29 -8.57
C ARG A 259 -15.92 -8.76 -9.25
N GLU A 260 -16.42 -9.51 -10.23
CA GLU A 260 -17.76 -9.28 -10.75
C GLU A 260 -18.75 -9.67 -9.65
N PHE A 261 -19.64 -8.74 -9.28
CA PHE A 261 -20.71 -8.94 -8.31
C PHE A 261 -22.06 -9.01 -9.02
#